data_AF-A0A924CVD7-F1
#
_entry.id   AF-A0A924CVD7-F1
#
_cell.length_a   1.000
_cell.length_b   1.000
_cell.length_c   1.000
_cell.angle_alpha   90.00
_cell.angle_beta   90.00
_cell.angle_gamma   90.00
#
_symmetry.space_group_name_H-M   'P 1'
#
loop_
_entity.id
_entity.type
_entity.pdbx_description
1 polymer ?
#
loop_
_entity_poly.entity_id
_entity_poly.type
_entity_poly.pdbx_seq_one_letter_code
_entity_poly.pdbx_strand_id
1 'polypeptide(L)'
;MRAGAAGRLAVLAALIPLLVALTGCTATAAPAPSASVSGEAASQLLPNISTPLIPAAVQTEAERLVAQLVSTIPGTQVRNNDSHSQEVVKTIAPGGHYWGVISTLSLTSTTDAAATARALSKSLLAAGWIQRDSTDTAANFLSALASSGDPKTAWFVVVGADLSVVTQPVVTVQLASPDLP
;
A
#
# COMPACT_ATOMS: atom_id res chain seq x y z
N MET A 1 -30.98 47.67 31.59
CA MET A 1 -30.43 46.58 30.75
C MET A 1 -30.48 45.31 31.58
N ARG A 2 -31.44 44.42 31.28
CA ARG A 2 -31.24 43.02 30.82
C ARG A 2 -30.35 42.22 31.79
N ALA A 3 -30.98 41.40 32.65
CA ALA A 3 -31.14 39.93 32.49
C ALA A 3 -29.81 39.19 32.70
N GLY A 4 -29.66 38.14 33.49
CA GLY A 4 -30.58 37.19 34.11
C GLY A 4 -29.82 35.86 34.26
N ALA A 5 -30.15 35.07 35.29
CA ALA A 5 -29.89 33.63 35.49
C ALA A 5 -28.41 33.16 35.42
N ALA A 6 -27.94 32.10 36.08
CA ALA A 6 -28.51 30.85 36.54
C ALA A 6 -27.61 30.34 37.69
N GLY A 7 -28.11 29.70 38.75
CA GLY A 7 -28.86 28.46 38.70
C GLY A 7 -27.93 27.32 39.12
N ARG A 8 -27.62 27.23 40.43
CA ARG A 8 -26.95 26.07 41.02
C ARG A 8 -27.98 24.96 41.20
N LEU A 9 -27.93 23.96 40.33
CA LEU A 9 -28.65 22.69 40.46
C LEU A 9 -28.09 21.91 41.66
N ALA A 10 -28.93 21.75 42.67
CA ALA A 10 -28.83 20.69 43.65
C ALA A 10 -30.26 20.23 43.96
N VAL A 11 -30.40 18.95 44.30
CA VAL A 11 -31.61 18.15 44.65
C VAL A 11 -31.76 17.01 43.64
N LEU A 12 -31.25 15.82 43.98
CA LEU A 12 -31.90 14.73 44.75
C LEU A 12 -32.86 13.90 43.87
N ALA A 13 -32.61 12.60 43.75
CA ALA A 13 -33.56 11.58 44.19
C ALA A 13 -33.04 10.18 43.87
N ALA A 14 -33.14 9.32 44.88
CA ALA A 14 -32.88 7.90 44.88
C ALA A 14 -33.88 7.13 44.01
N LEU A 15 -33.52 5.90 43.62
CA LEU A 15 -34.43 4.74 43.56
C LEU A 15 -33.63 3.43 43.35
N ILE A 16 -33.58 2.65 44.44
CA ILE A 16 -33.37 1.19 44.49
C ILE A 16 -34.78 0.55 44.33
N PRO A 17 -35.04 -0.75 44.02
CA PRO A 17 -34.21 -1.92 43.64
C PRO A 17 -34.73 -2.65 42.37
N LEU A 18 -34.06 -3.73 41.90
CA LEU A 18 -34.73 -5.01 41.62
C LEU A 18 -33.73 -6.17 41.46
N LEU A 19 -33.91 -7.23 42.26
CA LEU A 19 -33.37 -8.58 42.03
C LEU A 19 -33.90 -9.14 40.70
N VAL A 20 -33.18 -10.09 40.08
CA VAL A 20 -33.68 -11.43 39.70
C VAL A 20 -32.60 -12.26 38.97
N ALA A 21 -32.55 -13.53 39.36
CA ALA A 21 -32.05 -14.73 38.68
C ALA A 21 -30.55 -14.94 38.45
N LEU A 22 -29.96 -15.77 39.33
CA LEU A 22 -28.95 -16.76 38.94
C LEU A 22 -29.61 -17.78 38.00
N THR A 23 -29.29 -17.73 36.71
CA THR A 23 -29.44 -18.85 35.78
C THR A 23 -28.17 -18.97 34.97
N GLY A 24 -27.55 -20.15 35.04
CA GLY A 24 -26.22 -20.40 34.51
C GLY A 24 -26.09 -20.13 33.02
N CYS A 25 -24.94 -19.58 32.65
CA CYS A 25 -24.34 -19.80 31.34
C CYS A 25 -22.86 -20.03 31.60
N THR A 26 -22.42 -21.26 31.44
CA THR A 26 -21.00 -21.62 31.39
C THR A 26 -20.36 -20.77 30.29
N ALA A 27 -19.64 -19.72 30.69
CA ALA A 27 -18.77 -18.99 29.77
C ALA A 27 -17.60 -19.92 29.43
N THR A 28 -17.80 -20.76 28.42
CA THR A 28 -16.69 -21.27 27.62
C THR A 28 -15.96 -20.03 27.14
N ALA A 29 -14.76 -19.80 27.67
CA ALA A 29 -13.87 -18.76 27.17
C ALA A 29 -13.72 -18.98 25.67
N ALA A 30 -14.36 -18.14 24.87
CA ALA A 30 -14.12 -18.10 23.45
C ALA A 30 -12.62 -17.80 23.29
N PRO A 31 -11.86 -18.64 22.56
CA PRO A 31 -10.47 -18.30 22.28
C PRO A 31 -10.47 -16.93 21.60
N ALA A 32 -9.72 -15.99 22.19
CA ALA A 32 -9.48 -14.70 21.56
C ALA A 32 -9.01 -14.96 20.12
N PRO A 33 -9.52 -14.24 19.10
CA PRO A 33 -9.03 -14.41 17.75
C PRO A 33 -7.52 -14.17 17.77
N SER A 34 -6.76 -15.24 17.55
CA SER A 34 -5.34 -15.11 17.29
C SER A 34 -5.22 -14.24 16.06
N ALA A 35 -4.60 -13.06 16.21
CA ALA A 35 -4.16 -12.28 15.08
C ALA A 35 -3.19 -13.16 14.29
N SER A 36 -3.69 -13.83 13.26
CA SER A 36 -2.85 -14.50 12.28
C SER A 36 -1.96 -13.44 11.68
N VAL A 37 -0.69 -13.47 12.08
CA VAL A 37 0.34 -12.56 11.61
C VAL A 37 0.39 -12.68 10.08
N SER A 38 0.17 -11.56 9.40
CA SER A 38 0.12 -11.42 7.94
C SER A 38 1.47 -11.64 7.22
N GLY A 39 2.30 -12.58 7.69
CA GLY A 39 3.65 -12.80 7.18
C GLY A 39 3.69 -13.31 5.74
N GLU A 40 2.73 -14.16 5.35
CA GLU A 40 2.74 -14.80 4.04
C GLU A 40 2.34 -13.87 2.89
N ALA A 41 1.44 -12.93 3.13
CA ALA A 41 1.03 -11.92 2.14
C ALA A 41 2.12 -10.87 1.87
N ALA A 42 2.91 -10.51 2.89
CA ALA A 42 4.01 -9.55 2.75
C ALA A 42 5.17 -10.12 1.90
N SER A 43 5.50 -11.41 2.06
CA SER A 43 6.54 -12.07 1.25
C SER A 43 6.23 -12.10 -0.25
N GLN A 44 4.97 -12.03 -0.66
CA GLN A 44 4.58 -12.04 -2.08
C GLN A 44 4.92 -10.75 -2.83
N LEU A 45 5.25 -9.67 -2.11
CA LEU A 45 5.63 -8.38 -2.68
C LEU A 45 7.13 -8.24 -2.95
N LEU A 46 7.94 -9.25 -2.62
CA LEU A 46 9.34 -9.30 -3.03
C LEU A 46 9.50 -10.07 -4.34
N PRO A 47 10.53 -9.73 -5.15
CA PRO A 47 10.88 -10.53 -6.32
C PRO A 47 11.26 -11.96 -5.92
N ASN A 48 10.69 -12.92 -6.63
CA ASN A 48 10.94 -14.34 -6.48
C ASN A 48 11.48 -14.92 -7.79
N ILE A 49 12.76 -14.66 -8.05
CA ILE A 49 13.45 -15.21 -9.21
C ILE A 49 14.80 -15.78 -8.80
N SER A 50 15.14 -16.94 -9.35
CA SER A 50 16.45 -17.57 -9.15
C SER A 50 17.44 -17.07 -10.20
N THR A 51 18.72 -17.04 -9.85
CA THR A 51 19.81 -16.80 -10.79
C THR A 51 20.14 -18.09 -11.57
N PRO A 52 20.47 -18.02 -12.87
CA PRO A 52 20.68 -16.82 -13.69
C PRO A 52 19.37 -16.14 -14.11
N LEU A 53 19.43 -14.82 -14.35
CA LEU A 53 18.29 -14.04 -14.84
C LEU A 53 18.03 -14.37 -16.31
N ILE A 54 16.90 -15.03 -16.57
CA ILE A 54 16.45 -15.36 -17.93
C ILE A 54 15.40 -14.32 -18.34
N PRO A 55 15.49 -13.69 -19.54
CA PRO A 55 14.58 -12.61 -19.93
C PRO A 55 13.09 -12.91 -19.77
N ALA A 56 12.63 -14.08 -20.22
CA ALA A 56 11.22 -14.48 -20.09
C ALA A 56 10.77 -14.66 -18.63
N ALA A 57 11.65 -15.15 -17.75
CA ALA A 57 11.35 -15.29 -16.33
C ALA A 57 11.32 -13.92 -15.63
N VAL A 58 12.23 -13.02 -16.01
CA VAL A 58 12.25 -11.63 -15.51
C VAL A 58 11.00 -10.88 -15.95
N GLN A 59 10.59 -11.00 -17.21
CA GLN A 59 9.32 -10.44 -17.69
C GLN A 59 8.15 -10.95 -16.85
N THR A 60 8.00 -12.27 -16.72
CA THR A 60 6.90 -12.89 -15.98
C THR A 60 6.86 -12.40 -14.54
N GLU A 61 8.02 -12.32 -13.90
CA GLU A 61 8.12 -11.87 -12.52
C GLU A 61 7.85 -10.37 -12.37
N ALA A 62 8.27 -9.54 -13.34
CA ALA A 62 7.98 -8.11 -13.35
C ALA A 62 6.47 -7.84 -13.44
N GLU A 63 5.81 -8.55 -14.35
CA GLU A 63 4.37 -8.46 -14.55
C GLU A 63 3.61 -8.98 -13.32
N ARG A 64 4.04 -10.11 -12.73
CA ARG A 64 3.48 -10.64 -11.48
C ARG A 64 3.60 -9.64 -10.34
N LEU A 65 4.78 -9.04 -10.15
CA LEU A 65 5.03 -8.08 -9.07
C LEU A 65 4.15 -6.85 -9.20
N VAL A 66 4.06 -6.25 -10.39
CA VAL A 66 3.19 -5.08 -10.59
C VAL A 66 1.73 -5.46 -10.40
N ALA A 67 1.27 -6.60 -10.93
CA ALA A 67 -0.11 -7.06 -10.71
C ALA A 67 -0.41 -7.25 -9.22
N GLN A 68 0.52 -7.85 -8.46
CA GLN A 68 0.37 -8.02 -7.02
C GLN A 68 0.31 -6.67 -6.30
N LEU A 69 1.19 -5.72 -6.65
CA LEU A 69 1.21 -4.38 -6.05
C LEU A 69 -0.09 -3.63 -6.31
N VAL A 70 -0.56 -3.61 -7.55
CA VAL A 70 -1.82 -2.98 -7.97
C VAL A 70 -3.00 -3.63 -7.23
N SER A 71 -2.98 -4.95 -7.04
CA SER A 71 -4.07 -5.67 -6.34
C SER A 71 -4.22 -5.30 -4.86
N THR A 72 -3.20 -4.69 -4.24
CA THR A 72 -3.31 -4.17 -2.87
C THR A 72 -4.21 -2.94 -2.77
N ILE A 73 -4.47 -2.27 -3.88
CA ILE A 73 -5.40 -1.15 -3.96
C ILE A 73 -6.80 -1.72 -4.16
N PRO A 74 -7.78 -1.41 -3.28
CA PRO A 74 -9.14 -1.93 -3.44
C PRO A 74 -9.71 -1.60 -4.81
N GLY A 75 -10.18 -2.61 -5.55
CA GLY A 75 -10.70 -2.41 -6.92
C GLY A 75 -11.86 -1.42 -7.00
N THR A 76 -12.64 -1.24 -5.93
CA THR A 76 -13.69 -0.22 -5.84
C THR A 76 -13.18 1.22 -5.87
N GLN A 77 -11.88 1.43 -5.63
CA GLN A 77 -11.20 2.72 -5.71
C GLN A 77 -10.58 2.97 -7.09
N VAL A 78 -10.48 1.96 -7.96
CA VAL A 78 -9.81 2.04 -9.27
C VAL A 78 -10.86 2.18 -10.37
N ARG A 79 -10.78 3.24 -11.16
CA ARG A 79 -11.64 3.44 -12.35
C ARG A 79 -11.02 2.86 -13.61
N ASN A 80 -9.71 3.03 -13.76
CA ASN A 80 -8.96 2.50 -14.89
C ASN A 80 -7.56 2.08 -14.42
N ASN A 81 -7.02 1.03 -15.03
CA ASN A 81 -5.64 0.62 -14.86
C ASN A 81 -5.02 0.47 -16.25
N ASP A 82 -4.10 1.36 -16.58
CA ASP A 82 -3.29 1.26 -17.78
C ASP A 82 -1.91 0.73 -17.40
N SER A 83 -1.54 -0.44 -17.93
CA SER A 83 -0.27 -1.10 -17.60
C SER A 83 0.47 -1.46 -18.87
N HIS A 84 1.73 -1.03 -18.95
CA HIS A 84 2.62 -1.28 -20.07
C HIS A 84 3.91 -1.96 -19.59
N SER A 85 4.36 -2.96 -20.33
CA SER A 85 5.46 -3.86 -19.98
C SER A 85 6.34 -4.03 -21.22
N GLN A 86 7.64 -3.78 -21.10
CA GLN A 86 8.58 -3.93 -22.21
C GLN A 86 10.02 -4.08 -21.74
N GLU A 87 10.86 -4.65 -22.60
CA GLU A 87 12.31 -4.57 -22.46
C GLU A 87 12.80 -3.16 -22.82
N VAL A 88 13.69 -2.61 -22.00
CA VAL A 88 14.23 -1.26 -22.15
C VAL A 88 15.75 -1.33 -22.30
N VAL A 89 16.25 -0.71 -23.37
CA VAL A 89 17.69 -0.53 -23.60
C VAL A 89 18.21 0.61 -22.72
N LYS A 90 19.27 0.38 -21.96
CA LYS A 90 19.91 1.42 -21.16
C LYS A 90 20.60 2.44 -22.04
N THR A 91 20.37 3.71 -21.76
CA THR A 91 21.03 4.82 -22.46
C THR A 91 22.47 5.05 -22.00
N ILE A 92 22.79 4.67 -20.76
CA ILE A 92 24.07 5.02 -20.10
C ILE A 92 25.06 3.83 -20.07
N ALA A 93 24.61 2.63 -20.40
CA ALA A 93 25.42 1.41 -20.42
C ALA A 93 25.18 0.67 -21.75
N PRO A 94 26.09 0.79 -22.73
CA PRO A 94 25.95 0.14 -24.02
C PRO A 94 25.80 -1.38 -23.85
N GLY A 95 24.72 -1.94 -24.40
CA GLY A 95 24.39 -3.37 -24.30
C GLY A 95 23.72 -3.79 -22.98
N GLY A 96 23.44 -2.85 -22.08
CA GLY A 96 22.64 -3.13 -20.89
C GLY A 96 21.14 -3.05 -21.20
N HIS A 97 20.39 -4.06 -20.79
CA HIS A 97 18.93 -4.13 -20.95
C HIS A 97 18.28 -4.49 -19.62
N TYR A 98 17.03 -4.08 -19.43
CA TYR A 98 16.22 -4.47 -18.28
C TYR A 98 14.75 -4.57 -18.68
N TRP A 99 13.95 -5.28 -17.91
CA TRP A 99 12.51 -5.30 -18.10
C TRP A 99 11.85 -4.22 -17.25
N GLY A 100 11.09 -3.34 -17.91
CA GLY A 100 10.37 -2.23 -17.28
C GLY A 100 8.86 -2.45 -17.34
N VAL A 101 8.17 -2.13 -16.25
CA VAL A 101 6.71 -2.11 -16.20
C VAL A 101 6.26 -0.78 -15.61
N ILE A 102 5.28 -0.13 -16.24
CA ILE A 102 4.62 1.07 -15.72
C ILE A 102 3.13 0.78 -15.66
N SER A 103 2.56 0.88 -14.47
CA SER A 103 1.11 0.83 -14.25
C SER A 103 0.63 2.17 -13.70
N THR A 104 -0.37 2.74 -14.37
CA THR A 104 -1.02 3.99 -14.01
C THR A 104 -2.47 3.70 -13.68
N LEU A 105 -2.83 3.91 -12.41
CA LEU A 105 -4.18 3.72 -11.91
C LEU A 105 -4.88 5.08 -11.81
N SER A 106 -5.94 5.26 -12.59
CA SER A 106 -6.88 6.36 -12.36
C SER A 106 -7.86 5.92 -11.27
N LEU A 107 -7.91 6.66 -10.18
CA LEU A 107 -8.76 6.35 -9.04
C LEU A 107 -10.12 7.05 -9.13
N THR A 108 -11.05 6.67 -8.25
CA THR A 108 -12.31 7.41 -8.07
C THR A 108 -12.02 8.78 -7.47
N SER A 109 -12.82 9.79 -7.81
CA SER A 109 -12.61 11.18 -7.38
C SER A 109 -12.65 11.40 -5.86
N THR A 110 -13.17 10.44 -5.10
CA THR A 110 -13.22 10.47 -3.64
C THR A 110 -12.02 9.77 -2.99
N THR A 111 -11.15 9.12 -3.77
CA THR A 111 -9.99 8.40 -3.26
C THR A 111 -8.80 9.35 -3.18
N ASP A 112 -8.17 9.41 -2.01
CA ASP A 112 -6.92 10.15 -1.81
C ASP A 112 -5.74 9.38 -2.41
N ALA A 113 -5.26 9.84 -3.57
CA ALA A 113 -4.15 9.20 -4.27
C ALA A 113 -2.84 9.20 -3.47
N ALA A 114 -2.55 10.26 -2.71
CA ALA A 114 -1.34 10.32 -1.90
C ALA A 114 -1.41 9.34 -0.73
N ALA A 115 -2.56 9.24 -0.06
CA ALA A 115 -2.76 8.26 0.99
C ALA A 115 -2.62 6.82 0.44
N THR A 116 -3.18 6.54 -0.74
CA THR A 116 -3.07 5.23 -1.41
C THR A 116 -1.61 4.91 -1.76
N ALA A 117 -0.88 5.85 -2.37
CA ALA A 117 0.53 5.66 -2.70
C ALA A 117 1.41 5.47 -1.46
N ARG A 118 1.18 6.25 -0.39
CA ARG A 118 1.87 6.07 0.91
C ARG A 118 1.58 4.69 1.51
N ALA A 119 0.35 4.21 1.43
CA ALA A 119 -0.02 2.89 1.92
C ALA A 119 0.71 1.79 1.13
N LEU A 120 0.78 1.91 -0.20
CA LEU A 120 1.52 0.98 -1.05
C LEU A 120 3.02 0.97 -0.71
N SER A 121 3.65 2.15 -0.56
CA SER A 121 5.05 2.25 -0.13
C SER A 121 5.27 1.62 1.24
N LYS A 122 4.37 1.83 2.20
CA LYS A 122 4.44 1.18 3.52
C LYS A 122 4.35 -0.35 3.42
N SER A 123 3.48 -0.88 2.56
CA SER A 123 3.38 -2.33 2.31
C SER A 123 4.67 -2.90 1.73
N LEU A 124 5.30 -2.19 0.80
CA LEU A 124 6.60 -2.56 0.24
C LEU A 124 7.71 -2.55 1.32
N LEU A 125 7.77 -1.53 2.17
CA LEU A 125 8.72 -1.48 3.29
C LEU A 125 8.51 -2.63 4.26
N ALA A 126 7.25 -2.93 4.60
CA ALA A 126 6.90 -4.05 5.46
C ALA A 126 7.26 -5.41 4.82
N ALA A 127 7.25 -5.50 3.49
CA ALA A 127 7.70 -6.66 2.74
C ALA A 127 9.23 -6.78 2.65
N GLY A 128 10.00 -5.81 3.12
CA GLY A 128 11.47 -5.84 3.13
C GLY A 128 12.15 -5.05 2.01
N TRP A 129 11.40 -4.23 1.25
CA TRP A 129 12.02 -3.28 0.34
C TRP A 129 12.76 -2.18 1.11
N ILE A 130 13.79 -1.61 0.49
CA ILE A 130 14.65 -0.58 1.05
C ILE A 130 14.27 0.76 0.41
N GLN A 131 13.79 1.72 1.19
CA GLN A 131 13.57 3.08 0.71
C GLN A 131 14.92 3.71 0.32
N ARG A 132 15.00 4.22 -0.91
CA ARG A 132 16.17 4.95 -1.42
C ARG A 132 15.95 6.45 -1.38
N ASP A 133 14.74 6.88 -1.75
CA ASP A 133 14.34 8.27 -1.75
C ASP A 133 12.83 8.41 -1.53
N SER A 134 12.38 9.56 -1.04
CA SER A 134 10.98 9.91 -1.02
C SER A 134 10.78 11.42 -1.00
N THR A 135 9.78 11.86 -1.75
CA THR A 135 9.28 13.23 -1.75
C THR A 135 7.80 13.19 -1.40
N ASP A 136 7.39 14.07 -0.49
CA ASP A 136 6.00 14.21 -0.08
C ASP A 136 5.68 15.70 0.00
N THR A 137 4.94 16.20 -0.99
CA THR A 137 4.56 17.60 -1.10
C THR A 137 3.04 17.73 -1.22
N ALA A 138 2.55 18.98 -1.21
CA ALA A 138 1.14 19.24 -1.48
C ALA A 138 0.71 18.89 -2.92
N ALA A 139 1.64 18.79 -3.87
CA ALA A 139 1.35 18.56 -5.28
C ALA A 139 1.61 17.12 -5.74
N ASN A 140 2.45 16.37 -5.03
CA ASN A 140 2.82 15.02 -5.40
C ASN A 140 3.35 14.20 -4.21
N PHE A 141 3.26 12.89 -4.35
CA PHE A 141 3.99 11.94 -3.53
C PHE A 141 4.83 11.05 -4.44
N LEU A 142 6.07 10.78 -4.04
CA LEU A 142 6.99 9.86 -4.72
C LEU A 142 7.77 9.07 -3.67
N SER A 143 7.95 7.78 -3.92
CA SER A 143 8.81 6.91 -3.11
C SER A 143 9.53 5.94 -4.03
N ALA A 144 10.86 5.99 -4.00
CA ALA A 144 11.72 5.08 -4.73
C ALA A 144 12.27 4.02 -3.77
N LEU A 145 12.08 2.75 -4.09
CA LEU A 145 12.50 1.62 -3.28
C LEU A 145 13.29 0.61 -4.10
N ALA A 146 14.15 -0.16 -3.43
CA ALA A 146 14.90 -1.25 -4.03
C ALA A 146 14.66 -2.56 -3.27
N SER A 147 14.59 -3.70 -3.96
CA SER A 147 14.38 -5.00 -3.31
C SER A 147 15.61 -5.49 -2.55
N SER A 148 16.81 -4.99 -2.88
CA SER A 148 18.06 -5.37 -2.20
C SER A 148 19.11 -4.25 -2.25
N GLY A 149 20.19 -4.47 -1.50
CA GLY A 149 21.39 -3.62 -1.50
C GLY A 149 22.32 -3.86 -2.69
N ASP A 150 22.23 -5.02 -3.36
CA ASP A 150 23.12 -5.41 -4.46
C ASP A 150 22.54 -4.93 -5.81
N PRO A 151 23.21 -4.01 -6.51
CA PRO A 151 22.72 -3.49 -7.79
C PRO A 151 22.58 -4.55 -8.89
N LYS A 152 23.25 -5.71 -8.78
CA LYS A 152 23.16 -6.78 -9.79
C LYS A 152 21.87 -7.60 -9.69
N THR A 153 21.22 -7.59 -8.53
CA THR A 153 20.00 -8.37 -8.26
C THR A 153 18.84 -7.50 -7.75
N ALA A 154 19.09 -6.21 -7.53
CA ALA A 154 18.07 -5.27 -7.07
C ALA A 154 17.05 -4.97 -8.16
N TRP A 155 15.80 -5.17 -7.81
CA TRP A 155 14.66 -4.61 -8.51
C TRP A 155 14.42 -3.21 -7.96
N PHE A 156 13.99 -2.29 -8.80
CA PHE A 156 13.68 -0.92 -8.41
C PHE A 156 12.22 -0.65 -8.65
N VAL A 157 11.54 -0.06 -7.67
CA VAL A 157 10.16 0.38 -7.79
C VAL A 157 10.03 1.84 -7.42
N VAL A 158 9.29 2.61 -8.22
CA VAL A 158 8.87 3.96 -7.91
C VAL A 158 7.35 3.96 -7.78
N VAL A 159 6.87 4.32 -6.60
CA VAL A 159 5.46 4.54 -6.33
C VAL A 159 5.22 6.04 -6.30
N GLY A 160 4.26 6.51 -7.08
CA GLY A 160 3.92 7.92 -7.19
C GLY A 160 2.44 8.21 -7.08
N ALA A 161 2.10 9.41 -6.64
CA ALA A 161 0.78 10.00 -6.80
C ALA A 161 0.91 11.40 -7.38
N ASP A 162 0.08 11.69 -8.39
CA ASP A 162 -0.07 13.02 -8.95
C ASP A 162 -1.34 13.67 -8.38
N LEU A 163 -1.18 14.81 -7.72
CA LEU A 163 -2.26 15.59 -7.11
C LEU A 163 -2.54 16.88 -7.86
N SER A 164 -1.88 17.12 -8.99
CA SER A 164 -2.01 18.36 -9.76
C SER A 164 -3.40 18.52 -10.38
N VAL A 165 -4.13 17.41 -10.61
CA VAL A 165 -5.50 17.40 -11.15
C VAL A 165 -6.46 16.80 -10.12
N VAL A 166 -7.12 17.67 -9.34
CA VAL A 166 -7.99 17.29 -8.22
C VAL A 166 -9.12 16.32 -8.59
N THR A 167 -9.60 16.37 -9.84
CA THR A 167 -10.72 15.52 -10.30
C THR A 167 -10.26 14.18 -10.88
N GLN A 168 -8.96 13.97 -11.02
CA GLN A 168 -8.36 12.78 -11.62
C GLN A 168 -7.21 12.29 -10.73
N PRO A 169 -7.52 11.74 -9.55
CA PRO A 169 -6.51 11.15 -8.68
C PRO A 169 -5.81 9.99 -9.41
N VAL A 170 -4.50 10.06 -9.52
CA VAL A 170 -3.69 9.05 -10.21
C VAL A 170 -2.60 8.52 -9.29
N VAL A 171 -2.43 7.20 -9.28
CA VAL A 171 -1.29 6.51 -8.69
C VAL A 171 -0.50 5.84 -9.79
N THR A 172 0.82 5.97 -9.76
CA THR A 172 1.73 5.29 -10.67
C THR A 172 2.62 4.32 -9.92
N VAL A 173 2.87 3.16 -10.54
CA VAL A 173 3.83 2.16 -10.09
C VAL A 173 4.75 1.89 -11.27
N GLN A 174 6.03 2.21 -11.13
CA GLN A 174 7.05 1.92 -12.11
C GLN A 174 7.99 0.88 -11.52
N LEU A 175 8.19 -0.24 -12.19
CA LEU A 175 9.09 -1.31 -11.79
C LEU A 175 10.17 -1.47 -12.85
N ALA A 176 11.41 -1.62 -12.42
CA ALA A 176 12.54 -2.01 -13.26
C ALA A 176 13.20 -3.25 -12.65
N SER A 177 13.42 -4.25 -13.49
CA SER A 177 14.20 -5.43 -13.12
C SER A 177 15.69 -5.10 -12.97
N PRO A 178 16.50 -6.02 -12.43
CA PRO A 178 17.94 -5.97 -12.59
C PRO A 178 18.32 -6.14 -14.06
N ASP A 179 19.61 -5.94 -14.33
CA ASP A 179 20.18 -6.04 -15.67
C ASP A 179 20.06 -7.47 -16.19
N LEU A 180 19.56 -7.57 -17.43
CA LEU A 180 19.55 -8.81 -18.17
C LEU A 180 20.95 -9.08 -18.76
N PRO A 181 21.40 -10.36 -18.79
CA PRO A 181 22.67 -10.75 -19.36
C PRO A 181 22.73 -10.64 -20.89
#